data_AF-A0A925T2M3-F1
#
_entry.id   AF-A0A925T2M3-F1
#
_cell.length_a   1.000
_cell.length_b   1.000
_cell.length_c   1.000
_cell.angle_alpha   90.00
_cell.angle_beta   90.00
_cell.angle_gamma   90.00
#
_symmetry.space_group_name_H-M   'P 1'
#
loop_
_entity.id
_entity.type
_entity.pdbx_description
1 polymer ?
#
loop_
_entity_poly.entity_id
_entity_poly.type
_entity_poly.pdbx_seq_one_letter_code
_entity_poly.pdbx_strand_id
1 'polypeptide(L)'
;ESVDPVYFDGTYYLAPDKGGAKPYSLLAIALKKAKQCAIGRWISRGKEHIVILRPMDDGLAMHQLHFKAEVRTIKELGVEAAPVSEAELKLANQLIEQLAAKRFDPNEYLDEHRGRVEAAIQRKVEGKEVSMAEAPTFSVGSNVVDLMDALKASLNARGSKAADVKERKTPKKAPAPGEAASSRKSSRR
;
A
#
# COMPACT_ATOMS: atom_id res chain seq x y z
N GLU A 1 11.38 16.20 -14.56
CA GLU A 1 10.11 16.21 -15.31
C GLU A 1 10.23 15.55 -16.68
N SER A 2 11.37 15.66 -17.38
CA SER A 2 11.54 15.05 -18.72
C SER A 2 11.72 13.52 -18.75
N VAL A 3 11.76 12.84 -17.60
CA VAL A 3 11.97 11.39 -17.51
C VAL A 3 10.74 10.77 -16.88
N ASP A 4 10.11 9.87 -17.63
CA ASP A 4 8.91 9.16 -17.21
C ASP A 4 9.20 8.29 -15.97
N PRO A 5 8.37 8.35 -14.91
CA PRO A 5 8.48 7.49 -13.73
C PRO A 5 8.62 6.00 -14.03
N VAL A 6 8.10 5.51 -15.16
CA VAL A 6 8.19 4.10 -15.58
C VAL A 6 9.65 3.63 -15.73
N TYR A 7 10.59 4.54 -15.98
CA TYR A 7 12.00 4.16 -16.09
C TYR A 7 12.70 4.04 -14.73
N PHE A 8 12.12 4.47 -13.60
CA PHE A 8 12.81 4.47 -12.31
C PHE A 8 12.75 3.08 -11.65
N ASP A 9 13.92 2.56 -11.26
CA ASP A 9 14.06 1.27 -10.56
C ASP A 9 14.27 1.49 -9.05
N GLY A 10 15.42 2.08 -8.69
CA GLY A 10 15.85 2.25 -7.30
C GLY A 10 16.45 3.62 -7.02
N THR A 11 16.39 4.05 -5.76
CA THR A 11 16.98 5.31 -5.28
C THR A 11 18.08 5.03 -4.27
N TYR A 12 19.25 5.63 -4.48
CA TYR A 12 20.42 5.53 -3.61
C TYR A 12 20.91 6.93 -3.23
N TYR A 13 21.21 7.15 -1.96
CA TYR A 13 21.86 8.37 -1.52
C TYR A 13 23.37 8.27 -1.73
N LEU A 14 23.97 9.31 -2.29
CA LEU A 14 25.40 9.37 -2.52
C LEU A 14 26.10 10.11 -1.38
N ALA A 15 27.25 9.58 -0.97
CA ALA A 15 28.17 10.25 -0.06
C ALA A 15 29.56 10.32 -0.72
N PRO A 16 30.30 11.41 -0.53
CA PRO A 16 31.68 11.50 -1.01
C PRO A 16 32.60 10.57 -0.21
N ASP A 17 33.58 9.98 -0.90
CA ASP A 17 34.70 9.32 -0.23
C ASP A 17 35.69 10.36 0.35
N LYS A 18 36.66 9.90 1.15
CA LYS A 18 37.67 10.74 1.81
C LYS A 18 38.38 11.63 0.78
N GLY A 19 38.32 12.94 0.99
CA GLY A 19 38.89 13.96 0.10
C GLY A 19 37.98 14.41 -1.06
N GLY A 20 36.84 13.74 -1.29
CA GLY A 20 35.88 14.05 -2.36
C GLY A 20 34.80 15.08 -2.01
N ALA A 21 34.81 15.64 -0.79
CA ALA A 21 33.76 16.52 -0.31
C ALA A 21 33.58 17.78 -1.17
N LYS A 22 34.67 18.44 -1.59
CA LYS A 22 34.61 19.68 -2.37
C LYS A 22 34.03 19.46 -3.78
N PRO A 23 34.49 18.48 -4.58
CA PRO A 23 33.84 18.15 -5.87
C PRO A 23 32.38 17.73 -5.72
N TYR A 24 32.04 16.96 -4.69
CA TYR A 24 30.67 16.51 -4.43
C TYR A 24 29.73 17.70 -4.16
N SER A 25 30.10 18.58 -3.23
CA SER A 25 29.30 19.77 -2.92
C SER A 25 29.21 20.72 -4.11
N LEU A 26 30.29 20.88 -4.88
CA LEU A 26 30.28 21.70 -6.09
C LEU A 26 29.26 21.17 -7.11
N LEU A 27 29.25 19.87 -7.36
CA LEU A 27 28.30 19.24 -8.29
C LEU A 27 26.85 19.40 -7.78
N ALA A 28 26.61 19.13 -6.50
CA ALA A 28 25.28 19.27 -5.89
C ALA A 28 24.75 20.70 -6.03
N ILE A 29 25.57 21.71 -5.70
CA ILE A 29 25.21 23.11 -5.81
C ILE A 29 25.01 23.52 -7.27
N ALA A 30 25.87 23.07 -8.19
CA ALA A 30 25.76 23.38 -9.60
C ALA A 30 24.46 22.84 -10.21
N LEU A 31 24.12 21.57 -9.94
CA LEU A 31 22.88 20.96 -10.41
C LEU A 31 21.65 21.64 -9.79
N LYS A 32 21.69 21.98 -8.50
CA LYS A 32 20.60 22.69 -7.81
C LYS A 32 20.36 24.07 -8.43
N LYS A 33 21.42 24.83 -8.71
CA LYS A 33 21.34 26.14 -9.38
C LYS A 33 20.84 26.05 -10.81
N ALA A 34 21.29 25.05 -11.55
CA ALA A 34 20.86 24.81 -12.92
C ALA A 34 19.43 24.24 -13.03
N LYS A 35 18.83 23.77 -11.93
CA LYS A 35 17.57 23.02 -11.90
C LYS A 35 17.59 21.82 -12.86
N GLN A 36 18.75 21.18 -12.97
CA GLN A 36 18.98 20.05 -13.87
C GLN A 36 19.41 18.82 -13.07
N CYS A 37 19.23 17.66 -13.71
CA CYS A 37 19.78 16.39 -13.23
C CYS A 37 20.88 15.95 -14.19
N ALA A 38 21.90 15.25 -13.69
CA ALA A 38 22.93 14.66 -14.54
C ALA A 38 22.55 13.23 -14.91
N ILE A 39 22.86 12.82 -16.14
CA ILE A 39 22.70 11.43 -16.60
C ILE A 39 24.10 10.82 -16.70
N GLY A 40 24.23 9.57 -16.24
CA GLY A 40 25.50 8.85 -16.29
C GLY A 40 25.30 7.35 -16.45
N ARG A 41 26.43 6.66 -16.56
CA ARG A 41 26.52 5.19 -16.56
C ARG A 41 27.17 4.76 -15.25
N TRP A 42 26.59 3.77 -14.59
CA TRP A 42 27.11 3.20 -13.36
C TRP A 42 27.23 1.69 -13.51
N ILE A 43 28.39 1.14 -13.17
CA ILE A 43 28.61 -0.30 -13.17
C ILE A 43 28.61 -0.78 -11.72
N SER A 44 27.74 -1.73 -11.40
CA SER A 44 27.64 -2.35 -10.09
C SER A 44 27.42 -3.84 -10.24
N ARG A 45 28.14 -4.65 -9.45
CA ARG A 45 28.00 -6.11 -9.45
C ARG A 45 28.08 -6.75 -10.86
N GLY A 46 28.94 -6.20 -11.72
CA GLY A 46 29.15 -6.69 -13.10
C GLY A 46 28.03 -6.33 -14.09
N LYS A 47 27.05 -5.52 -13.70
CA LYS A 47 26.00 -5.01 -14.58
C LYS A 47 26.13 -3.51 -14.74
N GLU A 48 25.87 -3.05 -15.95
CA GLU A 48 25.83 -1.63 -16.26
C GLU A 48 24.40 -1.11 -16.15
N HIS A 49 24.25 0.06 -15.54
CA HIS A 49 23.00 0.75 -15.34
C HIS A 49 23.09 2.18 -15.86
N ILE A 50 22.00 2.70 -16.41
CA ILE A 50 21.85 4.14 -16.62
C ILE A 50 21.37 4.74 -15.30
N VAL A 51 21.95 5.88 -14.91
CA VAL A 51 21.60 6.56 -13.66
C VAL A 51 21.33 8.03 -13.86
N ILE A 52 20.47 8.57 -13.00
CA ILE A 52 20.23 10.00 -12.87
C ILE A 52 20.72 10.48 -11.52
N LEU A 53 21.56 11.52 -11.50
CA LEU A 53 21.93 12.25 -10.30
C LEU A 53 21.03 13.47 -10.13
N ARG A 54 20.27 13.48 -9.05
CA ARG A 54 19.34 14.55 -8.68
C ARG A 54 19.88 15.29 -7.46
N PRO A 55 19.96 16.63 -7.50
CA PRO A 55 20.23 17.43 -6.32
C PRO A 55 19.02 17.38 -5.38
N MET A 56 19.27 17.05 -4.11
CA MET A 56 18.34 17.16 -3.00
C MET A 56 18.79 18.28 -2.06
N ASP A 57 18.02 18.57 -1.02
CA ASP A 57 18.35 19.67 -0.11
C ASP A 57 19.68 19.47 0.61
N ASP A 58 19.96 18.23 1.03
CA ASP A 58 21.16 17.89 1.82
C ASP A 58 22.22 17.07 1.05
N GLY A 59 22.08 16.92 -0.28
CA GLY A 59 23.03 16.10 -1.05
C GLY A 59 22.60 15.72 -2.46
N LEU A 60 23.08 14.57 -2.92
CA LEU A 60 22.77 13.96 -4.21
C LEU A 60 22.07 12.62 -4.01
N ALA A 61 20.97 12.43 -4.73
CA ALA A 61 20.35 11.12 -4.92
C ALA A 61 20.67 10.60 -6.31
N MET A 62 21.03 9.31 -6.39
CA MET A 62 21.20 8.57 -7.61
C MET A 62 19.99 7.66 -7.81
N HIS A 63 19.28 7.87 -8.91
CA HIS A 63 18.21 6.98 -9.34
C HIS A 63 18.74 6.05 -10.42
N GLN A 64 18.60 4.74 -10.23
CA GLN A 64 18.80 3.76 -11.29
C GLN A 64 17.62 3.78 -12.25
N LEU A 65 17.93 3.67 -13.54
CA LEU A 65 16.94 3.57 -14.59
C LEU A 65 16.95 2.21 -15.27
N HIS A 66 15.76 1.75 -15.64
CA HIS A 66 15.57 0.66 -16.58
C HIS A 66 15.97 1.08 -18.00
N PHE A 67 16.56 0.15 -18.74
CA PHE A 67 16.73 0.31 -20.17
C PHE A 67 15.38 0.20 -20.88
N LYS A 68 15.28 0.82 -22.07
CA LYS A 68 14.05 0.75 -22.87
C LYS A 68 13.57 -0.69 -23.14
N ALA A 69 14.50 -1.64 -23.27
CA ALA A 69 14.17 -3.04 -23.50
C ALA A 69 13.58 -3.76 -22.26
N GLU A 70 13.78 -3.21 -21.07
CA GLU A 70 13.28 -3.76 -19.80
C GLU A 70 11.87 -3.23 -19.47
N VAL A 71 11.49 -2.11 -20.08
CA VAL A 71 10.18 -1.49 -19.90
C VAL A 71 9.17 -2.10 -20.87
N ARG A 72 8.16 -2.80 -20.33
CA ARG A 72 7.04 -3.33 -21.11
C ARG A 72 6.02 -2.24 -21.42
N THR A 73 5.45 -2.29 -22.62
CA THR A 73 4.40 -1.35 -23.01
C THR A 73 3.00 -1.91 -22.73
N ILE A 74 2.04 -1.03 -22.45
CA ILE A 74 0.63 -1.43 -22.23
C ILE A 74 0.06 -2.18 -23.44
N LYS A 75 0.53 -1.87 -24.66
CA LYS A 75 0.07 -2.51 -25.90
C LYS A 75 0.38 -4.02 -25.94
N GLU A 76 1.44 -4.45 -25.27
CA GLU A 76 1.81 -5.87 -25.19
C GLU A 76 0.89 -6.68 -24.26
N LEU A 77 0.08 -6.02 -23.43
CA LEU A 77 -0.81 -6.67 -22.48
C LEU A 77 -2.15 -7.09 -23.10
N GLY A 78 -2.46 -6.66 -24.33
CA GLY A 78 -3.69 -7.05 -25.02
C GLY A 78 -4.97 -6.54 -24.34
N VAL A 79 -4.92 -5.37 -23.70
CA VAL A 79 -6.10 -4.78 -23.03
C VAL A 79 -7.12 -4.36 -24.07
N GLU A 80 -8.30 -4.98 -24.05
CA GLU A 80 -9.42 -4.62 -24.91
C GLU A 80 -10.06 -3.30 -24.45
N ALA A 81 -10.35 -2.41 -25.40
CA ALA A 81 -11.07 -1.17 -25.11
C ALA A 81 -12.58 -1.47 -25.03
N ALA A 82 -13.15 -1.32 -23.83
CA ALA A 82 -14.59 -1.39 -23.63
C ALA A 82 -15.22 0.01 -23.71
N PRO A 83 -16.41 0.16 -24.31
CA PRO A 83 -17.13 1.43 -24.30
C PRO A 83 -17.59 1.74 -22.87
N VAL A 84 -17.39 2.99 -22.44
CA VAL A 84 -17.79 3.51 -21.13
C VAL A 84 -18.90 4.53 -21.33
N SER A 85 -19.98 4.45 -20.54
CA SER A 85 -21.07 5.43 -20.62
C SER A 85 -20.78 6.67 -19.78
N GLU A 86 -21.38 7.82 -20.15
CA GLU A 86 -21.19 9.08 -19.42
C GLU A 86 -21.65 9.01 -17.96
N ALA A 87 -22.70 8.23 -17.68
CA ALA A 87 -23.22 8.07 -16.32
C ALA A 87 -22.21 7.34 -15.41
N GLU A 88 -21.53 6.32 -15.94
CA GLU A 88 -20.49 5.57 -15.22
C GLU A 88 -19.26 6.43 -14.98
N LEU A 89 -18.86 7.21 -15.99
CA LEU A 89 -17.73 8.14 -15.89
C LEU A 89 -18.00 9.22 -14.83
N LYS A 90 -19.22 9.76 -14.79
CA LYS A 90 -19.62 10.76 -13.78
C LYS A 90 -19.57 10.18 -12.37
N LEU A 91 -20.06 8.97 -12.16
CA LEU A 91 -20.02 8.29 -10.86
C LEU A 91 -18.57 8.03 -10.43
N ALA A 92 -17.71 7.57 -11.34
CA ALA A 92 -16.29 7.34 -11.08
C ALA A 92 -15.57 8.62 -10.66
N ASN A 93 -15.83 9.75 -11.34
CA ASN A 93 -15.23 11.04 -10.99
C ASN A 93 -15.65 11.51 -9.59
N GLN A 94 -16.93 11.39 -9.22
CA GLN A 94 -17.38 11.73 -7.87
C GLN A 94 -16.67 10.90 -6.80
N LEU A 95 -16.43 9.62 -7.06
CA LEU A 95 -15.70 8.75 -6.14
C LEU A 95 -14.23 9.15 -6.02
N ILE A 96 -13.58 9.47 -7.14
CA ILE A 96 -12.20 9.95 -7.16
C ILE A 96 -12.09 11.24 -6.34
N GLU A 97 -12.97 12.21 -6.54
CA GLU A 97 -12.97 13.47 -5.78
C GLU A 97 -13.16 13.26 -4.28
N GLN A 98 -13.99 12.29 -3.88
CA GLN A 98 -14.21 11.97 -2.48
C GLN A 98 -13.07 11.20 -1.82
N LEU A 99 -12.35 10.37 -2.59
CA LEU A 99 -11.23 9.56 -2.08
C LEU A 99 -9.87 10.25 -2.26
N ALA A 100 -9.81 11.32 -3.07
CA ALA A 100 -8.57 12.02 -3.36
C ALA A 100 -7.98 12.64 -2.08
N ALA A 101 -6.82 12.15 -1.69
CA ALA A 101 -5.97 12.81 -0.71
C ALA A 101 -5.18 13.94 -1.40
N LYS A 102 -5.02 15.08 -0.72
CA LYS A 102 -4.25 16.23 -1.26
C LYS A 102 -2.77 15.92 -1.44
N ARG A 103 -2.22 15.02 -0.63
CA ARG A 103 -0.81 14.58 -0.66
C ARG A 103 -0.73 13.12 -0.24
N PHE A 104 0.23 12.41 -0.79
CA PHE A 104 0.61 11.09 -0.33
C PHE A 104 1.40 11.22 0.98
N ASP A 105 0.95 10.55 2.03
CA ASP A 105 1.68 10.41 3.29
C ASP A 105 2.12 8.94 3.46
N PRO A 106 3.43 8.63 3.41
CA PRO A 106 3.93 7.28 3.63
C PRO A 106 3.54 6.69 5.00
N ASN A 107 3.30 7.52 6.01
CA ASN A 107 3.02 7.05 7.38
C ASN A 107 1.62 6.44 7.54
N GLU A 108 0.71 6.71 6.60
CA GLU A 108 -0.63 6.09 6.60
C GLU A 108 -0.59 4.62 6.17
N TYR A 109 0.53 4.16 5.59
CA TYR A 109 0.69 2.81 5.05
C TYR A 109 1.66 2.00 5.92
N LEU A 110 1.10 1.26 6.87
CA LEU A 110 1.87 0.36 7.73
C LEU A 110 2.06 -1.02 7.06
N ASP A 111 3.22 -1.62 7.27
CA ASP A 111 3.48 -3.00 6.86
C ASP A 111 2.74 -3.98 7.78
N GLU A 112 1.51 -4.34 7.39
CA GLU A 112 0.67 -5.29 8.12
C GLU A 112 1.30 -6.68 8.25
N HIS A 113 2.13 -7.09 7.28
CA HIS A 113 2.82 -8.37 7.36
C HIS A 113 3.85 -8.34 8.48
N ARG A 114 4.70 -7.31 8.51
CA ARG A 114 5.65 -7.08 9.59
C ARG A 114 4.94 -7.00 10.94
N GLY A 115 3.83 -6.24 11.03
CA GLY A 115 3.04 -6.15 12.25
C GLY A 115 2.49 -7.50 12.73
N ARG A 116 2.00 -8.36 11.82
CA ARG A 116 1.56 -9.72 12.16
C ARG A 116 2.72 -10.59 12.66
N VAL A 117 3.89 -10.47 12.06
CA VAL A 117 5.09 -11.22 12.48
C VAL A 117 5.55 -10.77 13.87
N GLU A 118 5.65 -9.46 14.10
CA GLU A 118 6.01 -8.90 15.41
C GLU A 118 5.00 -9.31 16.50
N ALA A 119 3.70 -9.28 16.21
CA ALA A 119 2.67 -9.76 17.11
C ALA A 119 2.77 -11.26 17.39
N ALA A 120 3.11 -12.07 16.38
CA ALA A 120 3.33 -13.51 16.55
C ALA A 120 4.58 -13.79 17.41
N ILE A 121 5.67 -13.05 17.21
CA ILE A 121 6.87 -13.12 18.04
C ILE A 121 6.52 -12.78 19.49
N GLN A 122 5.80 -11.68 19.72
CA GLN A 122 5.40 -11.26 21.07
C GLN A 122 4.53 -12.31 21.77
N ARG A 123 3.59 -12.95 21.06
CA ARG A 123 2.79 -14.06 21.61
C ARG A 123 3.63 -15.28 21.97
N LYS A 124 4.66 -15.63 21.18
CA LYS A 124 5.61 -16.71 21.53
C LYS A 124 6.43 -16.36 22.77
N VAL A 125 6.91 -15.12 22.88
CA VAL A 125 7.65 -14.63 24.05
C VAL A 125 6.77 -14.68 25.30
N GLU A 126 5.48 -14.36 25.18
CA GLU A 126 4.48 -14.47 26.26
C GLU A 126 3.99 -15.91 26.54
N GLY A 127 4.56 -16.92 25.87
CA GLY A 127 4.24 -18.33 26.11
C GLY A 127 2.89 -18.80 25.54
N LYS A 128 2.27 -18.05 24.63
CA LYS A 128 1.01 -18.41 23.97
C LYS A 128 1.29 -19.14 22.64
N GLU A 129 0.62 -20.27 22.40
CA GLU A 129 0.73 -20.99 21.13
C GLU A 129 0.26 -20.10 19.96
N VAL A 130 1.13 -19.92 18.97
CA VAL A 130 0.82 -19.18 17.75
C VAL A 130 0.17 -20.14 16.77
N SER A 131 -1.17 -20.21 16.81
CA SER A 131 -1.94 -20.75 15.68
C SER A 131 -1.88 -19.74 14.53
N MET A 132 -1.55 -20.21 13.33
CA MET A 132 -1.60 -19.38 12.13
C MET A 132 -3.05 -18.92 11.95
N ALA A 133 -3.28 -17.61 11.97
CA ALA A 133 -4.60 -17.07 11.67
C ALA A 133 -4.90 -17.36 10.20
N GLU A 134 -6.10 -17.91 9.97
CA GLU A 134 -6.64 -18.24 8.66
C GLU A 134 -6.62 -17.01 7.74
N ALA A 135 -6.19 -17.20 6.50
CA ALA A 135 -6.10 -16.12 5.53
C ALA A 135 -7.49 -15.51 5.31
N PRO A 136 -7.61 -14.17 5.20
CA PRO A 136 -8.89 -13.55 4.89
C PRO A 136 -9.39 -14.05 3.54
N THR A 137 -10.48 -14.81 3.55
CA THR A 137 -11.19 -15.23 2.35
C THR A 137 -11.96 -14.04 1.80
N PHE A 138 -11.40 -13.35 0.80
CA PHE A 138 -12.13 -12.34 0.04
C PHE A 138 -13.01 -13.07 -0.99
N SER A 139 -14.31 -13.16 -0.74
CA SER A 139 -15.28 -13.56 -1.77
C SER A 139 -15.53 -12.37 -2.69
N VAL A 140 -14.83 -12.31 -3.83
CA VAL A 140 -15.11 -11.30 -4.86
C VAL A 140 -16.26 -11.81 -5.71
N GLY A 141 -17.45 -11.22 -5.56
CA GLY A 141 -18.60 -11.46 -6.44
C GLY A 141 -18.27 -11.02 -7.87
N SER A 142 -18.49 -11.90 -8.85
CA SER A 142 -17.99 -11.78 -10.22
C SER A 142 -18.95 -11.09 -11.21
N ASN A 143 -19.86 -10.21 -10.75
CA ASN A 143 -20.86 -9.59 -11.61
C ASN A 143 -20.72 -8.06 -11.69
N VAL A 144 -20.69 -7.53 -12.91
CA VAL A 144 -20.58 -6.08 -13.20
C VAL A 144 -21.71 -5.26 -12.58
N VAL A 145 -22.90 -5.85 -12.45
CA VAL A 145 -24.06 -5.22 -11.78
C VAL A 145 -23.80 -5.02 -10.28
N ASP A 146 -23.14 -6.00 -9.65
CA ASP A 146 -22.79 -5.96 -8.21
C ASP A 146 -21.77 -4.83 -7.94
N LEU A 147 -20.82 -4.59 -8.85
CA LEU A 147 -19.87 -3.49 -8.72
C LEU A 147 -20.56 -2.11 -8.74
N MET A 148 -21.51 -1.90 -9.65
CA MET A 148 -22.24 -0.62 -9.71
C MET A 148 -23.07 -0.36 -8.46
N ASP A 149 -23.72 -1.39 -7.93
CA ASP A 149 -24.51 -1.27 -6.72
C ASP A 149 -23.63 -1.13 -5.47
N ALA A 150 -22.50 -1.83 -5.41
CA ALA A 150 -21.48 -1.66 -4.37
C ALA A 150 -20.86 -0.25 -4.39
N LEU A 151 -20.60 0.32 -5.57
CA LEU A 151 -20.09 1.69 -5.72
C LEU A 151 -21.09 2.73 -5.22
N LYS A 152 -22.38 2.60 -5.61
CA LYS A 152 -23.46 3.46 -5.11
C LYS A 152 -23.66 3.32 -3.61
N ALA A 153 -23.57 2.10 -3.08
CA ALA A 153 -23.65 1.85 -1.65
C ALA A 153 -22.48 2.51 -0.87
N SER A 154 -21.25 2.43 -1.40
CA SER A 154 -20.08 3.09 -0.82
C SER A 154 -20.24 4.63 -0.76
N LEU A 155 -20.81 5.23 -1.81
CA LEU A 155 -21.11 6.66 -1.87
C LEU A 155 -22.12 7.08 -0.78
N ASN A 156 -23.20 6.31 -0.61
CA ASN A 156 -24.25 6.59 0.37
C ASN A 156 -23.82 6.31 1.82
N ALA A 157 -23.00 5.29 2.05
CA ALA A 157 -22.53 4.89 3.37
C ALA A 157 -21.51 5.87 3.99
N ARG A 158 -20.84 6.70 3.17
CA ARG A 158 -19.85 7.68 3.65
C ARG A 158 -20.39 9.10 3.73
N GLY A 159 -21.36 9.46 2.89
CA GLY A 159 -22.12 10.71 3.01
C GLY A 159 -22.99 10.81 4.29
N SER A 160 -23.28 9.67 4.92
CA SER A 160 -24.05 9.59 6.17
C SER A 160 -23.20 9.49 7.45
N LYS A 161 -21.86 9.40 7.36
CA LYS A 161 -20.97 9.32 8.54
C LYS A 161 -20.65 10.67 9.18
N ALA A 162 -21.66 11.51 9.34
CA ALA A 162 -21.67 12.61 10.32
C ALA A 162 -22.87 12.52 11.28
N ALA A 163 -23.75 11.52 11.15
CA ALA A 163 -24.84 11.28 12.09
C ALA A 163 -25.06 9.77 12.28
N ASP A 164 -25.38 9.37 13.52
CA ASP A 164 -25.64 8.00 13.97
C ASP A 164 -24.42 7.07 14.13
N VAL A 165 -23.56 7.45 15.08
CA VAL A 165 -23.15 6.48 16.11
C VAL A 165 -24.36 6.27 17.04
N LYS A 166 -25.34 5.48 16.61
CA LYS A 166 -26.36 4.91 17.51
C LYS A 166 -26.12 3.41 17.62
N GLU A 167 -25.50 3.05 18.75
CA GLU A 167 -25.76 1.84 19.51
C GLU A 167 -26.59 0.78 18.78
N ARG A 168 -25.90 -0.12 18.07
CA ARG A 168 -26.47 -1.42 17.72
C ARG A 168 -26.54 -2.24 19.01
N LYS A 169 -27.71 -2.19 19.66
CA LYS A 169 -28.11 -3.08 20.75
C LYS A 169 -27.87 -4.54 20.35
N THR A 170 -27.09 -5.25 21.15
CA THR A 170 -26.91 -6.70 21.10
C THR A 170 -28.26 -7.42 21.27
N PRO A 171 -28.63 -8.40 20.41
CA PRO A 171 -29.80 -9.21 20.65
C PRO A 171 -29.60 -10.10 21.89
N LYS A 172 -30.60 -10.08 22.76
CA LYS A 172 -30.72 -10.81 24.02
C LYS A 172 -30.81 -12.32 23.73
N LYS A 173 -29.89 -13.12 24.28
CA LYS A 173 -29.87 -14.59 24.19
C LYS A 173 -31.09 -15.17 24.93
N ALA A 174 -31.94 -15.91 24.23
CA ALA A 174 -32.97 -16.77 24.83
C ALA A 174 -32.32 -18.09 25.31
N PRO A 175 -32.85 -18.73 26.39
CA PRO A 175 -32.20 -19.89 27.00
C PRO A 175 -32.50 -21.18 26.22
N ALA A 176 -31.49 -22.04 26.11
CA ALA A 176 -31.65 -23.41 25.59
C ALA A 176 -32.19 -24.34 26.70
N PRO A 177 -33.13 -25.25 26.40
CA PRO A 177 -33.57 -26.26 27.35
C PRO A 177 -32.73 -27.54 27.26
N GLY A 178 -32.31 -28.02 28.43
CA GLY A 178 -32.19 -29.44 28.80
C GLY A 178 -31.04 -30.26 28.22
N GLU A 179 -30.12 -30.70 29.09
CA GLU A 179 -29.95 -32.15 29.33
C GLU A 179 -29.26 -32.41 30.68
N ALA A 180 -29.76 -33.43 31.37
CA ALA A 180 -29.40 -33.84 32.72
C ALA A 180 -28.19 -34.80 32.72
N ALA A 181 -27.40 -34.80 33.80
CA ALA A 181 -27.19 -36.00 34.63
C ALA A 181 -26.12 -35.82 35.73
N SER A 182 -26.55 -36.12 36.96
CA SER A 182 -25.86 -36.93 37.98
C SER A 182 -24.54 -36.45 38.61
N SER A 183 -24.61 -36.08 39.90
CA SER A 183 -23.69 -36.65 40.88
C SER A 183 -24.37 -36.95 42.22
N ARG A 184 -23.91 -38.05 42.83
CA ARG A 184 -24.54 -38.87 43.87
C ARG A 184 -24.47 -38.24 45.27
N LYS A 185 -25.56 -38.38 46.04
CA LYS A 185 -25.55 -38.31 47.50
C LYS A 185 -25.25 -39.69 48.09
N SER A 186 -24.25 -39.76 48.95
CA SER A 186 -24.05 -40.82 49.94
C SER A 186 -23.63 -40.17 51.25
N SER A 187 -24.45 -40.29 52.29
CA SER A 187 -23.95 -40.41 53.66
C SER A 187 -25.05 -41.03 54.54
N ARG A 188 -24.74 -42.18 55.10
CA ARG A 188 -25.57 -42.97 56.00
C ARG A 188 -24.97 -42.83 57.39
N ARG A 189 -25.62 -42.09 58.29
CA ARG A 189 -25.84 -42.41 59.70
C ARG A 189 -26.67 -41.32 60.34
#